data_AF-A0A2H0QDD4-F1
#
_entry.id   AF-A0A2H0QDD4-F1
#
_cell.length_a   1.000
_cell.length_b   1.000
_cell.length_c   1.000
_cell.angle_alpha   90.00
_cell.angle_beta   90.00
_cell.angle_gamma   90.00
#
_symmetry.space_group_name_H-M   'P 1'
#
loop_
_entity.id
_entity.type
_entity.pdbx_description
1 polymer ?
#
loop_
_entity_poly.entity_id
_entity_poly.type
_entity_poly.pdbx_seq_one_letter_code
_entity_poly.pdbx_strand_id
1 'polypeptide(L)'
;MRSIWFFIFALILSSCGSDVIDRNNEGKRARPTPRAHFSGIKKKAALLLFANESPYGGDDLAFVSTEELRLELMRTGEFIIDPQASKLFGDSKEIYSGGGSKLIQLARKAKVSGINMVMFGRIMEARVREKTDEIGLVKETKSYSEAKIELRIFDVNSSKEVFNEVVRGYADDSTFRFFAQDRETQLTYRRELLRYSAKVAIRRFIPKIAELSSRMDWVGRVAKIIGNKIYVNAGRDSGVQISDVLKVVTEGQEIFDPETGALIGISKGEVKGTIEIIDYFGPDGAIAILHSGGSVVEGDFVQLY
;
A
#
# COMPACT_ATOMS: atom_id res chain seq x y z
N MET A 1 44.40 47.99 55.58
CA MET A 1 44.10 46.77 54.80
C MET A 1 43.37 45.76 55.69
N ARG A 2 42.04 45.82 55.78
CA ARG A 2 41.19 44.79 56.44
C ARG A 2 39.67 44.97 56.19
N SER A 3 39.26 46.09 55.58
CA SER A 3 37.84 46.37 55.28
C SER A 3 37.39 46.10 53.83
N ILE A 4 38.33 45.77 52.92
CA ILE A 4 38.03 45.57 51.48
C ILE A 4 37.63 44.10 51.17
N TRP A 5 37.95 43.17 52.07
CA TRP A 5 37.65 41.75 51.88
C TRP A 5 36.21 41.36 52.26
N PHE A 6 35.52 42.19 53.05
CA PHE A 6 34.15 41.92 53.48
C PHE A 6 33.09 42.29 52.42
N PHE A 7 33.42 43.21 51.50
CA PHE A 7 32.50 43.64 50.44
C PHE A 7 32.50 42.72 49.21
N ILE A 8 33.52 41.87 49.05
CA ILE A 8 33.61 40.91 47.95
C ILE A 8 32.88 39.60 48.29
N PHE A 9 32.70 39.28 49.57
CA PHE A 9 31.99 38.07 50.00
C PHE A 9 30.45 38.23 49.99
N ALA A 10 29.93 39.46 50.02
CA ALA A 10 28.50 39.74 50.00
C ALA A 10 27.89 39.76 48.58
N LEU A 11 28.71 39.76 47.53
CA LEU A 11 28.27 39.79 46.12
C LEU A 11 28.12 38.39 45.48
N ILE A 12 28.45 37.32 46.22
CA ILE A 12 28.36 35.93 45.74
C ILE A 12 27.06 35.24 46.22
N LEU A 13 26.26 35.87 47.08
CA LEU A 13 25.01 35.30 47.60
C LEU A 13 23.73 35.74 46.88
N SER A 14 23.85 36.54 45.81
CA SER A 14 22.74 36.82 44.89
C SER A 14 22.58 35.67 43.88
N SER A 15 22.37 34.46 44.39
CA SER A 15 21.92 33.33 43.58
C SER A 15 20.52 33.67 43.09
N CYS A 16 20.38 33.90 41.78
CA CYS A 16 19.10 33.98 41.10
C CYS A 16 18.24 32.76 41.49
N GLY A 17 17.24 32.97 42.33
CA GLY A 17 16.07 32.10 42.37
C GLY A 17 15.35 32.29 41.04
N SER A 18 15.75 31.54 40.02
CA SER A 18 14.91 31.38 38.83
C SER A 18 13.63 30.71 39.30
N ASP A 19 12.48 31.35 39.04
CA ASP A 19 11.19 30.69 39.18
C ASP A 19 11.26 29.31 38.54
N VAL A 20 10.79 28.29 39.25
CA VAL A 20 10.68 26.95 38.72
C VAL A 20 9.83 27.07 37.46
N ILE A 21 10.44 26.79 36.30
CA ILE A 21 9.72 26.69 35.04
C ILE A 21 8.65 25.62 35.27
N ASP A 22 7.40 26.04 35.42
CA ASP A 22 6.28 25.13 35.42
C ASP A 22 6.34 24.39 34.07
N ARG A 23 6.56 23.08 34.13
CA ARG A 23 6.66 22.26 32.92
C ARG A 23 5.24 21.96 32.49
N ASN A 24 4.60 22.95 31.87
CA ASN A 24 3.34 22.79 31.18
C ASN A 24 3.49 21.61 30.20
N ASN A 25 2.43 20.82 30.00
CA ASN A 25 2.43 19.67 29.09
C ASN A 25 2.69 20.02 27.59
N GLU A 26 3.01 21.27 27.28
CA GLU A 26 3.39 21.77 25.96
C GLU A 26 4.78 21.26 25.58
N GLY A 27 4.84 20.02 25.10
CA GLY A 27 6.10 19.35 24.75
C GLY A 27 6.02 17.84 24.83
N LYS A 28 4.94 17.27 25.40
CA LYS A 28 4.63 15.86 25.21
C LYS A 28 4.24 15.67 23.74
N ARG A 29 5.21 15.25 22.91
CA ARG A 29 4.89 14.53 21.67
C ARG A 29 3.87 13.47 22.07
N ALA A 30 2.69 13.49 21.46
CA ALA A 30 1.73 12.41 21.63
C ALA A 30 2.52 11.11 21.51
N ARG A 31 2.45 10.25 22.55
CA ARG A 31 3.06 8.92 22.44
C ARG A 31 2.56 8.37 21.11
N PRO A 32 3.45 7.94 20.19
CA PRO A 32 2.99 7.32 18.96
C PRO A 32 2.04 6.22 19.40
N THR A 33 0.78 6.36 19.02
CA THR A 33 -0.25 5.38 19.35
C THR A 33 0.31 4.03 18.93
N PRO A 34 0.29 3.00 19.80
CA PRO A 34 0.72 1.66 19.41
C PRO A 34 0.01 1.34 18.10
N ARG A 35 0.80 1.11 17.05
CA ARG A 35 0.23 0.88 15.72
C ARG A 35 -0.63 -0.37 15.84
N ALA A 36 -1.89 -0.28 15.44
CA ALA A 36 -2.76 -1.44 15.38
C ALA A 36 -2.10 -2.46 14.45
N HIS A 37 -1.69 -3.59 14.99
CA HIS A 37 -1.17 -4.68 14.19
C HIS A 37 -2.37 -5.42 13.60
N PHE A 38 -2.43 -5.53 12.28
CA PHE A 38 -3.48 -6.32 11.64
C PHE A 38 -3.34 -7.80 12.08
N SER A 39 -4.43 -8.39 12.55
CA SER A 39 -4.48 -9.76 13.07
C SER A 39 -5.33 -10.70 12.21
N GLY A 40 -5.71 -10.26 11.01
CA GLY A 40 -6.48 -11.06 10.07
C GLY A 40 -5.62 -11.73 9.01
N ILE A 41 -6.27 -12.44 8.10
CA ILE A 41 -5.62 -13.03 6.93
C ILE A 41 -5.23 -11.95 5.94
N LYS A 42 -3.98 -11.96 5.49
CA LYS A 42 -3.45 -10.98 4.54
C LYS A 42 -3.89 -11.32 3.12
N LYS A 43 -4.17 -10.28 2.34
CA LYS A 43 -4.50 -10.41 0.93
C LYS A 43 -3.26 -10.29 0.07
N LYS A 44 -3.05 -11.26 -0.81
CA LYS A 44 -1.97 -11.24 -1.78
C LYS A 44 -2.37 -10.35 -2.96
N ALA A 45 -1.62 -9.28 -3.18
CA ALA A 45 -1.88 -8.29 -4.22
C ALA A 45 -0.75 -8.26 -5.25
N ALA A 46 -1.13 -8.21 -6.53
CA ALA A 46 -0.21 -7.88 -7.61
C ALA A 46 -0.18 -6.36 -7.79
N LEU A 47 0.95 -5.72 -7.44
CA LEU A 47 1.13 -4.29 -7.61
C LEU A 47 1.93 -4.02 -8.89
N LEU A 48 1.32 -3.32 -9.85
CA LEU A 48 1.97 -3.00 -11.12
C LEU A 48 2.66 -1.63 -11.07
N LEU A 49 3.74 -1.49 -11.83
CA LEU A 49 4.41 -0.21 -12.02
C LEU A 49 3.43 0.79 -12.62
N PHE A 50 3.32 1.98 -12.03
CA PHE A 50 2.42 3.01 -12.50
C PHE A 50 2.87 3.56 -13.86
N ALA A 51 1.91 3.91 -14.71
CA ALA A 51 2.21 4.63 -15.93
C ALA A 51 2.36 6.13 -15.62
N ASN A 52 3.45 6.76 -16.06
CA ASN A 52 3.55 8.22 -16.00
C ASN A 52 3.05 8.83 -17.33
N GLU A 53 1.88 9.45 -17.32
CA GLU A 53 1.33 10.19 -18.46
C GLU A 53 1.63 11.69 -18.37
N SER A 54 2.18 12.15 -17.25
CA SER A 54 2.59 13.53 -17.09
C SER A 54 3.87 13.83 -17.89
N PRO A 55 4.06 15.08 -18.36
CA PRO A 55 5.24 15.46 -19.13
C PRO A 55 6.53 15.56 -18.28
N TYR A 56 6.45 15.38 -16.96
CA TYR A 56 7.56 15.57 -16.03
C TYR A 56 7.79 14.32 -15.17
N GLY A 57 9.00 14.20 -14.62
CA GLY A 57 9.36 13.11 -13.68
C GLY A 57 9.70 11.77 -14.34
N GLY A 58 9.23 11.48 -15.56
CA GLY A 58 9.57 10.26 -16.30
C GLY A 58 9.34 8.97 -15.51
N ASP A 59 10.17 7.95 -15.75
CA ASP A 59 10.10 6.64 -15.08
C ASP A 59 10.40 6.73 -13.58
N ASP A 60 11.18 7.73 -13.17
CA ASP A 60 11.51 7.95 -11.77
C ASP A 60 10.26 8.22 -10.93
N LEU A 61 9.35 9.05 -11.43
CA LEU A 61 8.13 9.38 -10.72
C LEU A 61 7.18 8.17 -10.65
N ALA A 62 7.12 7.36 -11.71
CA ALA A 62 6.38 6.10 -11.72
C ALA A 62 6.91 5.14 -10.65
N PHE A 63 8.23 4.89 -10.66
CA PHE A 63 8.89 4.01 -9.71
C PHE A 63 8.67 4.47 -8.26
N VAL A 64 8.94 5.75 -7.98
CA VAL A 64 8.79 6.33 -6.63
C VAL A 64 7.34 6.24 -6.14
N SER A 65 6.35 6.46 -7.01
CA SER A 65 4.93 6.40 -6.63
C SER A 65 4.50 4.96 -6.33
N THR A 66 4.88 4.01 -7.17
CA THR A 66 4.58 2.58 -6.95
C THR A 66 5.27 2.06 -5.70
N GLU A 67 6.53 2.45 -5.49
CA GLU A 67 7.30 2.02 -4.31
C GLU A 67 6.76 2.61 -3.01
N GLU A 68 6.33 3.88 -3.02
CA GLU A 68 5.64 4.46 -1.87
C GLU A 68 4.36 3.67 -1.55
N LEU A 69 3.56 3.31 -2.56
CA LEU A 69 2.34 2.53 -2.36
C LEU A 69 2.68 1.16 -1.77
N ARG A 70 3.69 0.49 -2.31
CA ARG A 70 4.17 -0.80 -1.80
C ARG A 70 4.56 -0.71 -0.33
N LEU A 71 5.35 0.28 0.04
CA LEU A 71 5.82 0.50 1.41
C LEU A 71 4.67 0.81 2.37
N GLU A 72 3.75 1.67 1.98
CA GLU A 72 2.59 2.03 2.81
C GLU A 72 1.60 0.87 2.96
N LEU A 73 1.38 0.05 1.92
CA LEU A 73 0.59 -1.19 2.03
C LEU A 73 1.26 -2.21 2.94
N MET A 74 2.58 -2.39 2.84
CA MET A 74 3.31 -3.28 3.75
C MET A 74 3.23 -2.79 5.20
N ARG A 75 3.20 -1.47 5.41
CA ARG A 75 3.04 -0.86 6.74
C ARG A 75 1.69 -1.15 7.39
N THR A 76 0.62 -1.36 6.62
CA THR A 76 -0.67 -1.76 7.20
C THR A 76 -0.65 -3.19 7.74
N GLY A 77 0.22 -4.05 7.17
CA GLY A 77 0.29 -5.47 7.50
C GLY A 77 -0.85 -6.30 6.93
N GLU A 78 -1.77 -5.70 6.16
CA GLU A 78 -2.93 -6.36 5.56
C GLU A 78 -2.63 -7.07 4.23
N PHE A 79 -1.48 -6.75 3.62
CA PHE A 79 -1.17 -7.15 2.24
C PHE A 79 0.15 -7.89 2.12
N ILE A 80 0.18 -8.87 1.20
CA ILE A 80 1.41 -9.49 0.69
C ILE A 80 1.55 -9.06 -0.77
N ILE A 81 2.64 -8.39 -1.11
CA ILE A 81 2.86 -7.95 -2.49
C ILE A 81 3.57 -9.06 -3.25
N ASP A 82 2.94 -9.55 -4.33
CA ASP A 82 3.52 -10.62 -5.15
C ASP A 82 4.71 -10.11 -5.96
N PRO A 83 5.93 -10.67 -5.77
CA PRO A 83 7.11 -10.21 -6.48
C PRO A 83 7.12 -10.60 -7.97
N GLN A 84 6.23 -11.49 -8.40
CA GLN A 84 6.11 -11.95 -9.79
C GLN A 84 4.97 -11.27 -10.55
N ALA A 85 4.32 -10.28 -9.95
CA ALA A 85 3.20 -9.54 -10.52
C ALA A 85 3.51 -8.98 -11.91
N SER A 86 4.68 -8.36 -12.06
CA SER A 86 5.15 -7.77 -13.33
C SER A 86 5.34 -8.81 -14.44
N LYS A 87 5.79 -10.03 -14.09
CA LYS A 87 5.96 -11.12 -15.07
C LYS A 87 4.63 -11.66 -15.57
N LEU A 88 3.61 -11.64 -14.71
CA LEU A 88 2.27 -12.11 -15.08
C LEU A 88 1.50 -11.05 -15.87
N PHE A 89 1.43 -9.83 -15.36
CA PHE A 89 0.54 -8.79 -15.87
C PHE A 89 1.23 -7.71 -16.70
N GLY A 90 2.55 -7.58 -16.64
CA GLY A 90 3.28 -6.43 -17.19
C GLY A 90 3.21 -5.21 -16.28
N ASP A 91 3.29 -4.02 -16.88
CA ASP A 91 3.10 -2.74 -16.18
C ASP A 91 1.66 -2.21 -16.33
N SER A 92 1.36 -1.09 -15.65
CA SER A 92 0.04 -0.47 -15.78
C SER A 92 -0.24 0.03 -17.21
N LYS A 93 0.79 0.49 -17.93
CA LYS A 93 0.65 1.04 -19.29
C LYS A 93 0.12 -0.03 -20.25
N GLU A 94 0.60 -1.26 -20.16
CA GLU A 94 0.09 -2.40 -20.92
C GLU A 94 -1.39 -2.68 -20.62
N ILE A 95 -1.78 -2.63 -19.34
CA ILE A 95 -3.17 -2.84 -18.93
C ILE A 95 -4.10 -1.77 -19.52
N TYR A 96 -3.70 -0.48 -19.45
CA TYR A 96 -4.45 0.61 -20.08
C TYR A 96 -4.52 0.46 -21.60
N SER A 97 -3.40 0.13 -22.25
CA SER A 97 -3.35 -0.02 -23.71
C SER A 97 -4.24 -1.16 -24.22
N GLY A 98 -4.37 -2.23 -23.44
CA GLY A 98 -5.24 -3.37 -23.75
C GLY A 98 -6.69 -3.21 -23.28
N GLY A 99 -7.08 -2.04 -22.76
CA GLY A 99 -8.44 -1.77 -22.26
C GLY A 99 -8.85 -2.68 -21.10
N GLY A 100 -7.90 -3.20 -20.30
CA GLY A 100 -8.17 -4.10 -19.19
C GLY A 100 -8.49 -5.55 -19.58
N SER A 101 -8.62 -5.89 -20.86
CA SER A 101 -8.92 -7.26 -21.33
C SER A 101 -7.88 -8.29 -20.86
N LYS A 102 -6.61 -7.87 -20.73
CA LYS A 102 -5.51 -8.67 -20.19
C LYS A 102 -5.75 -9.13 -18.75
N LEU A 103 -6.41 -8.31 -17.91
CA LEU A 103 -6.73 -8.66 -16.52
C LEU A 103 -7.73 -9.82 -16.48
N ILE A 104 -8.76 -9.76 -17.33
CA ILE A 104 -9.79 -10.80 -17.44
C ILE A 104 -9.16 -12.11 -17.93
N GLN A 105 -8.35 -12.05 -19.00
CA GLN A 105 -7.68 -13.23 -19.56
C GLN A 105 -6.73 -13.91 -18.57
N LEU A 106 -6.08 -13.13 -17.70
CA LEU A 106 -5.12 -13.64 -16.72
C LEU A 106 -5.74 -13.92 -15.35
N ALA A 107 -7.02 -13.60 -15.13
CA ALA A 107 -7.69 -13.75 -13.84
C ALA A 107 -7.58 -15.19 -13.32
N ARG A 108 -7.86 -16.21 -14.16
CA ARG A 108 -7.72 -17.63 -13.75
C ARG A 108 -6.28 -17.96 -13.33
N LYS A 109 -5.28 -17.52 -14.09
CA LYS A 109 -3.86 -17.75 -13.76
C LYS A 109 -3.44 -17.04 -12.46
N ALA A 110 -3.99 -15.85 -12.22
CA ALA A 110 -3.78 -15.09 -10.99
C ALA A 110 -4.42 -15.78 -9.79
N LYS A 111 -5.65 -16.31 -9.92
CA LYS A 111 -6.32 -17.15 -8.90
C LYS A 111 -5.45 -18.36 -8.54
N VAL A 112 -4.93 -19.06 -9.55
CA VAL A 112 -4.04 -20.22 -9.35
C VAL A 112 -2.77 -19.83 -8.60
N SER A 113 -2.26 -18.61 -8.81
CA SER A 113 -1.08 -18.07 -8.13
C SER A 113 -1.39 -17.49 -6.74
N GLY A 114 -2.64 -17.61 -6.27
CA GLY A 114 -3.11 -17.10 -4.98
C GLY A 114 -3.26 -15.59 -4.92
N ILE A 115 -3.26 -14.88 -6.06
CA ILE A 115 -3.41 -13.43 -6.11
C ILE A 115 -4.89 -13.09 -5.93
N ASN A 116 -5.21 -12.28 -4.92
CA ASN A 116 -6.58 -11.86 -4.62
C ASN A 116 -6.97 -10.60 -5.43
N MET A 117 -6.03 -9.69 -5.66
CA MET A 117 -6.30 -8.44 -6.38
C MET A 117 -5.10 -7.96 -7.18
N VAL A 118 -5.37 -7.17 -8.23
CA VAL A 118 -4.36 -6.46 -9.01
C VAL A 118 -4.54 -4.96 -8.83
N MET A 119 -3.49 -4.27 -8.39
CA MET A 119 -3.45 -2.82 -8.21
C MET A 119 -2.61 -2.22 -9.33
N PHE A 120 -3.20 -1.30 -10.09
CA PHE A 120 -2.55 -0.63 -11.22
C PHE A 120 -3.04 0.81 -11.30
N GLY A 121 -2.26 1.68 -11.94
CA GLY A 121 -2.58 3.09 -11.91
C GLY A 121 -1.69 3.94 -12.79
N ARG A 122 -1.97 5.24 -12.79
CA ARG A 122 -1.23 6.20 -13.58
C ARG A 122 -1.14 7.57 -12.91
N ILE A 123 -0.03 8.25 -13.18
CA ILE A 123 0.18 9.64 -12.82
C ILE A 123 -0.35 10.46 -13.99
N MET A 124 -1.53 11.06 -13.82
CA MET A 124 -2.21 11.83 -14.86
C MET A 124 -1.59 13.22 -15.04
N GLU A 125 -1.27 13.88 -13.93
CA GLU A 125 -0.65 15.20 -13.92
C GLU A 125 0.41 15.24 -12.81
N ALA A 126 1.56 15.88 -13.08
CA ALA A 126 2.56 16.18 -12.09
C ALA A 126 3.21 17.52 -12.48
N ARG A 127 3.12 18.53 -11.61
CA ARG A 127 3.58 19.89 -11.95
C ARG A 127 4.17 20.61 -10.75
N VAL A 128 5.15 21.47 -11.00
CA VAL A 128 5.72 22.42 -10.03
C VAL A 128 5.50 23.84 -10.54
N ARG A 129 4.85 24.67 -9.74
CA ARG A 129 4.66 26.11 -9.94
C ARG A 129 5.51 26.86 -8.93
N GLU A 130 6.22 27.88 -9.39
CA GLU A 130 7.01 28.75 -8.52
C GLU A 130 6.35 30.12 -8.52
N LYS A 131 6.07 30.66 -7.32
CA LYS A 131 5.71 32.07 -7.13
C LYS A 131 6.89 32.75 -6.47
N THR A 132 7.37 33.80 -7.11
CA THR A 132 8.46 34.60 -6.59
C THR A 132 7.89 35.91 -6.06
N ASP A 133 8.14 36.19 -4.78
CA ASP A 133 7.89 37.50 -4.17
C ASP A 133 9.25 38.19 -3.96
N GLU A 134 9.42 39.39 -4.51
CA GLU A 134 10.66 40.17 -4.42
C GLU A 134 10.49 41.33 -3.42
N ILE A 135 11.31 41.37 -2.37
CA ILE A 135 11.34 42.46 -1.38
C ILE A 135 12.79 42.96 -1.26
N GLY A 136 13.13 44.02 -1.98
CA GLY A 136 14.49 44.60 -1.99
C GLY A 136 15.54 43.64 -2.58
N LEU A 137 16.64 43.39 -1.85
CA LEU A 137 17.72 42.46 -2.27
C LEU A 137 17.40 40.98 -1.97
N VAL A 138 16.30 40.68 -1.28
CA VAL A 138 15.92 39.32 -0.90
C VAL A 138 14.80 38.82 -1.81
N LYS A 139 15.02 37.66 -2.42
CA LYS A 139 14.07 36.98 -3.30
C LYS A 139 13.52 35.74 -2.58
N GLU A 140 12.25 35.78 -2.19
CA GLU A 140 11.56 34.61 -1.64
C GLU A 140 10.89 33.86 -2.80
N THR A 141 11.18 32.57 -2.95
CA THR A 141 10.51 31.74 -3.96
C THR A 141 9.71 30.64 -3.27
N LYS A 142 8.38 30.74 -3.36
CA LYS A 142 7.44 29.72 -2.92
C LYS A 142 7.19 28.74 -4.04
N SER A 143 7.44 27.47 -3.78
CA SER A 143 7.25 26.40 -4.76
C SER A 143 6.03 25.56 -4.35
N TYR A 144 5.11 25.39 -5.28
CA TYR A 144 3.90 24.60 -5.12
C TYR A 144 3.95 23.44 -6.11
N SER A 145 3.88 22.22 -5.62
CA SER A 145 3.78 21.03 -6.46
C SER A 145 2.43 20.34 -6.29
N GLU A 146 1.93 19.79 -7.39
CA GLU A 146 0.69 19.03 -7.44
C GLU A 146 0.90 17.78 -8.28
N ALA A 147 0.45 16.64 -7.74
CA ALA A 147 0.38 15.37 -8.44
C ALA A 147 -1.05 14.85 -8.41
N LYS A 148 -1.57 14.40 -9.55
CA LYS A 148 -2.89 13.78 -9.70
C LYS A 148 -2.70 12.36 -10.18
N ILE A 149 -3.08 11.41 -9.33
CA ILE A 149 -2.84 9.98 -9.54
C ILE A 149 -4.18 9.27 -9.58
N GLU A 150 -4.35 8.40 -10.57
CA GLU A 150 -5.44 7.44 -10.65
C GLU A 150 -4.94 6.08 -10.12
N LEU A 151 -5.70 5.47 -9.22
CA LEU A 151 -5.48 4.09 -8.78
C LEU A 151 -6.74 3.28 -9.09
N ARG A 152 -6.52 2.08 -9.64
CA ARG A 152 -7.55 1.10 -9.92
C ARG A 152 -7.21 -0.23 -9.26
N ILE A 153 -8.23 -0.94 -8.80
CA ILE A 153 -8.10 -2.28 -8.21
C ILE A 153 -9.05 -3.22 -8.92
N PHE A 154 -8.49 -4.29 -9.46
CA PHE A 154 -9.20 -5.39 -10.05
C PHE A 154 -9.25 -6.55 -9.06
N ASP A 155 -10.47 -6.96 -8.67
CA ASP A 155 -10.68 -8.16 -7.88
C ASP A 155 -10.58 -9.38 -8.80
N VAL A 156 -9.58 -10.22 -8.52
CA VAL A 156 -9.34 -11.44 -9.28
C VAL A 156 -10.48 -12.43 -9.08
N ASN A 157 -11.08 -12.48 -7.88
CA ASN A 157 -12.13 -13.44 -7.56
C ASN A 157 -13.40 -13.20 -8.38
N SER A 158 -13.95 -12.00 -8.33
CA SER A 158 -15.13 -11.60 -9.11
C SER A 158 -14.82 -11.23 -10.57
N SER A 159 -13.54 -11.10 -10.93
CA SER A 159 -13.07 -10.65 -12.25
C SER A 159 -13.62 -9.29 -12.67
N LYS A 160 -13.66 -8.35 -11.72
CA LYS A 160 -14.20 -6.99 -11.91
C LYS A 160 -13.27 -5.92 -11.36
N GLU A 161 -13.29 -4.75 -11.98
CA GLU A 161 -12.72 -3.54 -11.39
C GLU A 161 -13.63 -3.08 -10.25
N VAL A 162 -13.11 -3.11 -9.02
CA VAL A 162 -13.86 -2.82 -7.78
C VAL A 162 -13.49 -1.49 -7.15
N PHE A 163 -12.45 -0.84 -7.68
CA PHE A 163 -11.98 0.47 -7.23
C PHE A 163 -11.44 1.25 -8.41
N ASN A 164 -11.83 2.52 -8.50
CA ASN A 164 -11.31 3.47 -9.47
C ASN A 164 -11.44 4.86 -8.89
N GLU A 165 -10.32 5.45 -8.47
CA GLU A 165 -10.32 6.78 -7.92
C GLU A 165 -9.12 7.60 -8.36
N VAL A 166 -9.36 8.90 -8.49
CA VAL A 166 -8.34 9.89 -8.76
C VAL A 166 -8.13 10.76 -7.53
N VAL A 167 -6.91 10.79 -7.03
CA VAL A 167 -6.53 11.57 -5.85
C VAL A 167 -5.44 12.57 -6.19
N ARG A 168 -5.52 13.73 -5.56
CA ARG A 168 -4.51 14.78 -5.67
C ARG A 168 -3.65 14.84 -4.42
N GLY A 169 -2.36 15.02 -4.62
CA GLY A 169 -1.38 15.33 -3.59
C GLY A 169 -0.77 16.70 -3.87
N TYR A 170 -0.58 17.47 -2.81
CA TYR A 170 -0.02 18.80 -2.87
C TYR A 170 1.20 18.87 -1.96
N ALA A 171 2.17 19.68 -2.34
CA ALA A 171 3.23 20.09 -1.45
C ALA A 171 3.62 21.53 -1.68
N ASP A 172 3.78 22.25 -0.58
CA ASP A 172 4.25 23.61 -0.48
C ASP A 172 5.61 23.64 0.22
N ASP A 173 6.56 24.34 -0.38
CA ASP A 173 7.86 24.61 0.23
C ASP A 173 8.25 26.07 -0.04
N SER A 174 8.65 26.76 1.02
CA SER A 174 9.12 28.15 1.00
C SER A 174 10.63 28.15 1.20
N THR A 175 11.38 28.42 0.14
CA THR A 175 12.84 28.53 0.21
C THR A 175 13.27 29.99 0.02
N PHE A 176 14.07 30.50 0.95
CA PHE A 176 14.77 31.78 0.79
C PHE A 176 15.96 31.58 -0.17
N ARG A 177 15.97 32.29 -1.31
CA ARG A 177 17.09 32.22 -2.25
C ARG A 177 18.10 33.32 -1.92
N PHE A 178 19.25 32.92 -1.37
CA PHE A 178 20.46 33.73 -1.39
C PHE A 178 21.22 33.40 -2.70
N PHE A 179 21.76 34.43 -3.37
CA PHE A 179 22.23 34.39 -4.76
C PHE A 179 23.09 33.16 -5.15
N ALA A 180 22.85 32.64 -6.36
CA ALA A 180 23.56 31.58 -7.09
C ALA A 180 23.39 30.12 -6.58
N GLN A 181 22.20 29.54 -6.75
CA GLN A 181 22.09 28.08 -6.90
C GLN A 181 22.33 27.68 -8.36
N ASP A 182 23.15 26.66 -8.56
CA ASP A 182 23.38 26.05 -9.87
C ASP A 182 22.09 25.39 -10.43
N ARG A 183 21.98 25.32 -11.76
CA ARG A 183 20.87 24.73 -12.51
C ARG A 183 20.58 23.30 -12.08
N GLU A 184 21.60 22.51 -11.77
CA GLU A 184 21.44 21.12 -11.31
C GLU A 184 20.72 21.05 -9.97
N THR A 185 21.02 21.98 -9.06
CA THR A 185 20.36 22.08 -7.75
C THR A 185 18.88 22.39 -7.91
N GLN A 186 18.52 23.31 -8.82
CA GLN A 186 17.13 23.64 -9.11
C GLN A 186 16.35 22.48 -9.72
N LEU A 187 16.95 21.73 -10.65
CA LEU A 187 16.33 20.55 -11.26
C LEU A 187 16.08 19.45 -10.22
N THR A 188 17.05 19.21 -9.35
CA THR A 188 16.95 18.24 -8.25
C THR A 188 15.84 18.63 -7.29
N TYR A 189 15.79 19.89 -6.86
CA TYR A 189 14.74 20.42 -6.00
C TYR A 189 13.34 20.24 -6.60
N ARG A 190 13.15 20.56 -7.89
CA ARG A 190 11.87 20.36 -8.59
C ARG A 190 11.48 18.88 -8.64
N ARG A 191 12.44 17.97 -8.87
CA ARG A 191 12.21 16.52 -8.87
C ARG A 191 11.75 16.03 -7.49
N GLU A 192 12.37 16.49 -6.41
CA GLU A 192 11.97 16.13 -5.04
C GLU A 192 10.57 16.61 -4.69
N LEU A 193 10.19 17.83 -5.09
CA LEU A 193 8.81 18.31 -4.92
C LEU A 193 7.78 17.45 -5.67
N LEU A 194 8.07 17.06 -6.92
CA LEU A 194 7.21 16.15 -7.68
C LEU A 194 7.07 14.79 -6.99
N ARG A 195 8.19 14.20 -6.56
CA ARG A 195 8.19 12.94 -5.81
C ARG A 195 7.36 13.06 -4.54
N TYR A 196 7.54 14.14 -3.78
CA TYR A 196 6.85 14.32 -2.51
C TYR A 196 5.34 14.54 -2.70
N SER A 197 4.91 15.38 -3.65
CA SER A 197 3.48 15.54 -3.96
C SER A 197 2.82 14.23 -4.44
N ALA A 198 3.52 13.41 -5.23
CA ALA A 198 3.06 12.08 -5.60
C ALA A 198 2.91 11.17 -4.37
N LYS A 199 3.90 11.12 -3.48
CA LYS A 199 3.82 10.37 -2.21
C LYS A 199 2.63 10.79 -1.35
N VAL A 200 2.36 12.09 -1.26
CA VAL A 200 1.19 12.62 -0.55
C VAL A 200 -0.11 12.12 -1.17
N ALA A 201 -0.22 12.08 -2.51
CA ALA A 201 -1.37 11.52 -3.20
C ALA A 201 -1.53 10.01 -2.89
N ILE A 202 -0.43 9.25 -2.94
CA ILE A 202 -0.42 7.81 -2.66
C ILE A 202 -0.93 7.48 -1.26
N ARG A 203 -0.41 8.18 -0.23
CA ARG A 203 -0.81 7.96 1.17
C ARG A 203 -2.30 8.15 1.42
N ARG A 204 -2.96 8.99 0.63
CA ARG A 204 -4.41 9.23 0.71
C ARG A 204 -5.25 8.04 0.17
N PHE A 205 -4.68 7.16 -0.65
CA PHE A 205 -5.36 5.93 -1.06
C PHE A 205 -5.40 4.87 0.04
N ILE A 206 -4.35 4.79 0.87
CA ILE A 206 -4.17 3.73 1.88
C ILE A 206 -5.41 3.46 2.75
N PRO A 207 -6.06 4.44 3.40
CA PRO A 207 -7.26 4.17 4.19
C PRO A 207 -8.42 3.60 3.36
N LYS A 208 -8.56 4.04 2.11
CA LYS A 208 -9.61 3.55 1.20
C LYS A 208 -9.34 2.14 0.70
N ILE A 209 -8.07 1.81 0.44
CA ILE A 209 -7.65 0.45 0.07
C ILE A 209 -7.88 -0.50 1.24
N ALA A 210 -7.55 -0.10 2.47
CA ALA A 210 -7.81 -0.90 3.68
C ALA A 210 -9.31 -1.15 3.87
N GLU A 211 -10.14 -0.11 3.73
CA GLU A 211 -11.60 -0.23 3.80
C GLU A 211 -12.14 -1.19 2.73
N LEU A 212 -11.73 -1.02 1.46
CA LEU A 212 -12.10 -1.92 0.38
C LEU A 212 -11.68 -3.36 0.67
N SER A 213 -10.42 -3.55 1.07
CA SER A 213 -9.82 -4.85 1.38
C SER A 213 -10.63 -5.58 2.46
N SER A 214 -11.08 -4.89 3.50
CA SER A 214 -11.90 -5.50 4.57
C SER A 214 -13.21 -6.13 4.08
N ARG A 215 -13.76 -5.65 2.95
CA ARG A 215 -15.00 -6.15 2.33
C ARG A 215 -14.76 -7.23 1.28
N MET A 216 -13.51 -7.45 0.89
CA MET A 216 -13.14 -8.44 -0.12
C MET A 216 -12.93 -9.81 0.53
N ASP A 217 -13.43 -10.85 -0.14
CA ASP A 217 -13.20 -12.23 0.25
C ASP A 217 -11.70 -12.58 0.11
N TRP A 218 -11.17 -13.32 1.08
CA TRP A 218 -9.86 -13.94 0.94
C TRP A 218 -10.01 -15.30 0.26
N VAL A 219 -9.08 -15.60 -0.66
CA VAL A 219 -9.05 -16.86 -1.41
C VAL A 219 -7.63 -17.41 -1.45
N GLY A 220 -7.45 -18.63 -0.96
CA GLY A 220 -6.29 -19.48 -1.18
C GLY A 220 -6.64 -20.68 -2.08
N ARG A 221 -5.74 -21.64 -2.17
CA ARG A 221 -5.87 -22.82 -3.02
C ARG A 221 -5.27 -24.07 -2.38
N VAL A 222 -5.91 -25.22 -2.64
CA VAL A 222 -5.34 -26.54 -2.41
C VAL A 222 -4.24 -26.79 -3.45
N ALA A 223 -2.99 -26.79 -2.99
CA ALA A 223 -1.81 -26.99 -3.83
C ALA A 223 -1.58 -28.47 -4.16
N LYS A 224 -1.76 -29.36 -3.17
CA LYS A 224 -1.50 -30.80 -3.30
C LYS A 224 -2.27 -31.60 -2.25
N ILE A 225 -2.62 -32.85 -2.54
CA ILE A 225 -3.13 -33.80 -1.55
C ILE A 225 -2.20 -35.01 -1.51
N ILE A 226 -1.78 -35.41 -0.31
CA ILE A 226 -0.94 -36.61 -0.08
C ILE A 226 -1.54 -37.38 1.10
N GLY A 227 -2.16 -38.53 0.82
CA GLY A 227 -2.89 -39.29 1.83
C GLY A 227 -4.05 -38.46 2.40
N ASN A 228 -4.04 -38.23 3.72
CA ASN A 228 -5.02 -37.38 4.40
C ASN A 228 -4.56 -35.91 4.57
N LYS A 229 -3.35 -35.57 4.14
CA LYS A 229 -2.79 -34.22 4.25
C LYS A 229 -3.13 -33.39 3.03
N ILE A 230 -3.72 -32.23 3.28
CA ILE A 230 -4.12 -31.25 2.27
C ILE A 230 -3.16 -30.06 2.39
N TYR A 231 -2.39 -29.78 1.35
CA TYR A 231 -1.42 -28.69 1.33
C TYR A 231 -2.09 -27.45 0.72
N VAL A 232 -2.01 -26.33 1.43
CA VAL A 232 -2.61 -25.04 1.06
C VAL A 232 -1.50 -24.02 0.78
N ASN A 233 -1.68 -23.18 -0.22
CA ASN A 233 -0.71 -22.15 -0.65
C ASN A 233 -0.73 -20.86 0.21
N ALA A 234 -1.14 -20.98 1.47
CA ALA A 234 -1.19 -19.89 2.43
C ALA A 234 -0.94 -20.45 3.82
N GLY A 235 -0.06 -19.80 4.57
CA GLY A 235 0.37 -20.23 5.89
C GLY A 235 0.56 -19.03 6.81
N ARG A 236 1.63 -19.10 7.61
CA ARG A 236 1.89 -18.12 8.67
C ARG A 236 2.05 -16.70 8.16
N ASP A 237 2.72 -16.49 7.02
CA ASP A 237 2.94 -15.13 6.50
C ASP A 237 1.64 -14.53 5.96
N SER A 238 0.79 -15.37 5.37
CA SER A 238 -0.60 -15.07 5.01
C SER A 238 -1.49 -14.83 6.23
N GLY A 239 -1.08 -15.19 7.44
CA GLY A 239 -1.85 -15.01 8.67
C GLY A 239 -2.75 -16.19 9.03
N VAL A 240 -2.68 -17.31 8.29
CA VAL A 240 -3.38 -18.56 8.62
C VAL A 240 -2.78 -19.15 9.88
N GLN A 241 -3.60 -19.46 10.88
CA GLN A 241 -3.22 -20.03 12.17
C GLN A 241 -3.47 -21.54 12.22
N ILE A 242 -2.73 -22.25 13.07
CA ILE A 242 -3.04 -23.64 13.41
C ILE A 242 -4.41 -23.67 14.12
N SER A 243 -5.18 -24.70 13.83
CA SER A 243 -6.59 -24.87 14.23
C SER A 243 -7.58 -23.94 13.55
N ASP A 244 -7.16 -23.11 12.58
CA ASP A 244 -8.10 -22.43 11.71
C ASP A 244 -8.87 -23.46 10.87
N VAL A 245 -10.18 -23.26 10.76
CA VAL A 245 -11.04 -24.03 9.86
C VAL A 245 -11.32 -23.19 8.61
N LEU A 246 -10.96 -23.74 7.45
CA LEU A 246 -11.18 -23.10 6.15
C LEU A 246 -12.25 -23.87 5.38
N LYS A 247 -13.12 -23.15 4.66
CA LYS A 247 -14.06 -23.77 3.72
C LYS A 247 -13.37 -24.04 2.40
N VAL A 248 -13.63 -25.22 1.84
CA VAL A 248 -13.17 -25.61 0.50
C VAL A 248 -14.32 -25.42 -0.48
N VAL A 249 -14.07 -24.71 -1.57
CA VAL A 249 -15.07 -24.40 -2.60
C VAL A 249 -14.57 -24.75 -4.00
N THR A 250 -15.51 -25.09 -4.89
CA THR A 250 -15.21 -25.28 -6.32
C THR A 250 -14.88 -23.95 -7.02
N GLU A 251 -14.34 -24.03 -8.24
CA GLU A 251 -14.31 -22.86 -9.12
C GLU A 251 -15.74 -22.43 -9.46
N GLY A 252 -15.98 -21.12 -9.39
CA GLY A 252 -17.22 -20.53 -9.89
C GLY A 252 -17.35 -20.67 -11.40
N GLN A 253 -18.56 -20.58 -11.92
CA GLN A 253 -18.84 -20.65 -13.35
C GLN A 253 -18.95 -19.25 -13.94
N GLU A 254 -18.36 -19.04 -15.11
CA GLU A 254 -18.52 -17.81 -15.88
C GLU A 254 -19.98 -17.72 -16.38
N ILE A 255 -20.62 -16.60 -16.07
CA ILE A 255 -22.00 -16.32 -16.45
C ILE A 255 -21.98 -15.29 -17.57
N PHE A 256 -22.52 -15.67 -18.72
CA PHE A 256 -22.61 -14.82 -19.91
C PHE A 256 -24.04 -14.36 -20.13
N ASP A 257 -24.18 -13.14 -20.64
CA ASP A 257 -25.44 -12.63 -21.13
C ASP A 257 -25.88 -13.40 -22.38
N PRO A 258 -27.10 -13.99 -22.41
CA PRO A 258 -27.52 -14.86 -23.50
C PRO A 258 -27.77 -14.12 -24.83
N GLU A 259 -28.01 -12.81 -24.80
CA GLU A 259 -28.30 -12.02 -26.00
C GLU A 259 -27.03 -11.42 -26.61
N THR A 260 -26.13 -10.92 -25.75
CA THR A 260 -24.93 -10.19 -26.17
C THR A 260 -23.66 -11.04 -26.15
N GLY A 261 -23.67 -12.19 -25.45
CA GLY A 261 -22.49 -13.02 -25.22
C GLY A 261 -21.45 -12.37 -24.29
N ALA A 262 -21.78 -11.25 -23.64
CA ALA A 262 -20.88 -10.55 -22.74
C ALA A 262 -20.73 -11.28 -21.40
N LEU A 263 -19.51 -11.34 -20.86
CA LEU A 263 -19.28 -11.90 -19.52
C LEU A 263 -19.88 -10.97 -18.45
N ILE A 264 -20.89 -11.47 -17.72
CA ILE A 264 -21.54 -10.76 -16.61
C ILE A 264 -20.69 -10.88 -15.33
N GLY A 265 -20.06 -12.03 -15.12
CA GLY A 265 -19.20 -12.30 -13.98
C GLY A 265 -19.02 -13.78 -13.71
N ILE A 266 -18.56 -14.12 -12.51
CA ILE A 266 -18.32 -15.50 -12.08
C ILE A 266 -19.23 -15.80 -10.89
N SER A 267 -19.97 -16.92 -10.93
CA SER A 267 -20.81 -17.37 -9.83
C SER A 267 -19.96 -17.80 -8.62
N LYS A 268 -20.57 -17.93 -7.44
CA LYS A 268 -19.87 -18.51 -6.30
C LYS A 268 -19.72 -20.02 -6.50
N GLY A 269 -18.55 -20.54 -6.12
CA GLY A 269 -18.33 -21.98 -6.06
C GLY A 269 -19.18 -22.64 -4.98
N GLU A 270 -19.42 -23.94 -5.14
CA GLU A 270 -20.12 -24.76 -4.16
C GLU A 270 -19.17 -25.20 -3.05
N VAL A 271 -19.67 -25.22 -1.80
CA VAL A 271 -18.89 -25.68 -0.65
C VAL A 271 -18.80 -27.21 -0.67
N LYS A 272 -17.58 -27.73 -0.75
CA LYS A 272 -17.28 -29.18 -0.75
C LYS A 272 -17.07 -29.75 0.64
N GLY A 273 -16.67 -28.91 1.59
CA GLY A 273 -16.33 -29.29 2.94
C GLY A 273 -15.50 -28.23 3.65
N THR A 274 -14.95 -28.61 4.80
CA THR A 274 -14.04 -27.79 5.59
C THR A 274 -12.76 -28.55 5.90
N ILE A 275 -11.67 -27.82 6.01
CA ILE A 275 -10.34 -28.34 6.36
C ILE A 275 -9.82 -27.60 7.58
N GLU A 276 -9.12 -28.29 8.46
CA GLU A 276 -8.51 -27.72 9.65
C GLU A 276 -6.99 -27.69 9.48
N ILE A 277 -6.37 -26.53 9.74
CA ILE A 277 -4.93 -26.35 9.65
C ILE A 277 -4.25 -27.01 10.84
N ILE A 278 -3.27 -27.88 10.59
CA ILE A 278 -2.56 -28.64 11.63
C ILE A 278 -1.06 -28.34 11.70
N ASP A 279 -0.47 -27.84 10.62
CA ASP A 279 0.97 -27.57 10.55
C ASP A 279 1.30 -26.57 9.42
N TYR A 280 2.56 -26.15 9.32
CA TYR A 280 3.08 -25.29 8.25
C TYR A 280 4.14 -25.99 7.42
N PHE A 281 4.36 -25.51 6.19
CA PHE A 281 5.47 -25.95 5.35
C PHE A 281 5.96 -24.83 4.44
N GLY A 282 7.25 -24.90 4.07
CA GLY A 282 7.86 -23.91 3.19
C GLY A 282 7.80 -22.48 3.75
N PRO A 283 7.92 -21.46 2.87
CA PRO A 283 7.88 -20.06 3.30
C PRO A 283 6.50 -19.62 3.81
N ASP A 284 5.42 -20.00 3.13
CA ASP A 284 4.05 -19.57 3.46
C ASP A 284 2.99 -20.61 3.08
N GLY A 285 3.28 -21.89 3.31
CA GLY A 285 2.32 -22.98 3.10
C GLY A 285 1.77 -23.52 4.41
N ALA A 286 0.56 -24.08 4.37
CA ALA A 286 -0.06 -24.78 5.49
C ALA A 286 -0.47 -26.21 5.13
N ILE A 287 -0.41 -27.11 6.11
CA ILE A 287 -0.89 -28.47 6.02
C ILE A 287 -2.19 -28.54 6.80
N ALA A 288 -3.21 -29.10 6.17
CA ALA A 288 -4.54 -29.26 6.72
C ALA A 288 -5.01 -30.72 6.65
N ILE A 289 -6.04 -31.03 7.42
CA ILE A 289 -6.78 -32.30 7.33
C ILE A 289 -8.26 -31.99 7.10
N LEU A 290 -8.98 -32.94 6.51
CA LEU A 290 -10.43 -32.80 6.32
C LEU A 290 -11.13 -32.79 7.69
N HIS A 291 -11.91 -31.74 7.95
CA HIS A 291 -12.67 -31.57 9.18
C HIS A 291 -14.14 -31.98 8.99
N SER A 292 -14.76 -31.58 7.88
CA SER A 292 -16.11 -32.03 7.48
C SER A 292 -16.30 -31.98 5.95
N GLY A 293 -17.29 -32.69 5.41
CA GLY A 293 -17.47 -32.84 3.96
C GLY A 293 -16.64 -34.02 3.40
N GLY A 294 -16.32 -34.03 2.10
CA GLY A 294 -15.67 -35.23 1.54
C GLY A 294 -14.98 -35.16 0.18
N SER A 295 -15.29 -34.20 -0.69
CA SER A 295 -14.84 -34.24 -2.10
C SER A 295 -13.83 -33.13 -2.44
N VAL A 296 -12.80 -32.98 -1.61
CA VAL A 296 -11.72 -32.00 -1.85
C VAL A 296 -10.74 -32.57 -2.88
N VAL A 297 -10.43 -31.80 -3.91
CA VAL A 297 -9.46 -32.16 -4.96
C VAL A 297 -8.38 -31.11 -5.10
N GLU A 298 -7.27 -31.50 -5.72
CA GLU A 298 -6.19 -30.56 -6.01
C GLU A 298 -6.69 -29.43 -6.89
N GLY A 299 -6.41 -28.21 -6.45
CA GLY A 299 -6.79 -27.00 -7.14
C GLY A 299 -8.12 -26.39 -6.77
N ASP A 300 -8.90 -27.02 -5.88
CA ASP A 300 -10.02 -26.35 -5.22
C ASP A 300 -9.53 -25.09 -4.47
N PHE A 301 -10.45 -24.15 -4.29
CA PHE A 301 -10.17 -22.91 -3.57
C PHE A 301 -10.46 -23.07 -2.08
N VAL A 302 -9.71 -22.36 -1.26
CA VAL A 302 -9.96 -22.26 0.18
C VAL A 302 -10.32 -20.84 0.55
N GLN A 303 -11.25 -20.69 1.49
CA GLN A 303 -11.70 -19.40 1.97
C GLN A 303 -11.88 -19.47 3.49
N LEU A 304 -11.94 -18.31 4.14
CA LEU A 304 -12.30 -18.25 5.55
C LEU A 304 -13.73 -18.80 5.74
N TYR A 305 -13.92 -19.61 6.79
CA TYR A 305 -15.23 -20.17 7.14
C TYR A 305 -16.22 -19.05 7.48
#